data_AF-A0A350P2Q6-F1
#
_entry.id   AF-A0A350P2Q6-F1
#
_cell.length_a   1.000
_cell.length_b   1.000
_cell.length_c   1.000
_cell.angle_alpha   90.00
_cell.angle_beta   90.00
_cell.angle_gamma   90.00
#
_symmetry.space_group_name_H-M   'P 1'
#
loop_
_entity.id
_entity.type
_entity.pdbx_description
1 polymer ?
#
loop_
_entity_poly.entity_id
_entity_poly.type
_entity_poly.pdbx_seq_one_letter_code
_entity_poly.pdbx_strand_id
1 'polypeptide(L)'
;MISNPAVYTLPDLQTLPLGEFDVAPEFTPDTLVIDQKTRGSTRYARPYRVCYLDRRNLDATVSSTKELQKVNLLSLCSQRTTLMAKVCKALLEGHSNMPSFIHIEKALNWIDTKGRSHDLSEQEAARQLYIDYTEHLRYRLRLSNVGQMKTEAEGSICYPTASIYQRALRYLCALALSTDNAVVEGWAIKIPQKKQSDKEVPAPASTSDDHNLAHAMHARIFDGLADAIVNQTAPPVVIELQDLGFDDLIYYSQAANNHNGWTNNGRTDWMPYFYRREGVFEGTSKDFNALLVQHSIEPIGTKNFKRKQDENRQFSEGQLIRIANEAARHFGYLLLAEAGNNAAHLASVDCSQIRLNKALGLAQMRAIKGRAGYENQSQYVDVRFAQTTWKKYLRLRQWMSAKLAHPPKRGVFLIPNRKNLEPYRFLKHSEMSA
;
A
#
# COMPACT_ATOMS: atom_id res chain seq x y z
N MET A 1 -2.72 -28.03 15.32
CA MET A 1 -1.76 -28.42 16.37
C MET A 1 -2.09 -27.60 17.61
N ILE A 2 -2.37 -28.27 18.72
CA ILE A 2 -2.80 -27.63 19.98
C ILE A 2 -1.57 -26.93 20.56
N SER A 3 -1.59 -25.60 20.58
CA SER A 3 -0.52 -24.77 21.14
C SER A 3 -0.46 -24.97 22.65
N ASN A 4 0.71 -25.35 23.16
CA ASN A 4 0.93 -25.56 24.57
C ASN A 4 0.85 -24.18 25.28
N PRO A 5 -0.16 -23.89 26.12
CA PRO A 5 -0.38 -22.55 26.68
C PRO A 5 0.67 -22.16 27.72
N ALA A 6 1.51 -23.10 28.16
CA ALA A 6 2.53 -22.91 29.20
C ALA A 6 3.83 -22.21 28.75
N VAL A 7 3.95 -21.80 27.47
CA VAL A 7 5.22 -21.26 26.93
C VAL A 7 5.40 -19.77 27.21
N TYR A 8 4.33 -18.98 27.26
CA TYR A 8 4.41 -17.52 27.35
C TYR A 8 4.02 -17.00 28.74
N THR A 9 4.97 -16.37 29.43
CA THR A 9 4.77 -15.81 30.77
C THR A 9 5.33 -14.39 30.88
N LEU A 10 5.02 -13.72 31.98
CA LEU A 10 5.63 -12.45 32.35
C LEU A 10 6.76 -12.77 33.35
N PRO A 11 8.02 -12.35 33.10
CA PRO A 11 9.08 -12.52 34.08
C PRO A 11 8.86 -11.61 35.29
N ASP A 12 9.57 -11.85 36.38
CA ASP A 12 9.56 -10.95 37.54
C ASP A 12 10.26 -9.64 37.15
N LEU A 13 9.52 -8.53 37.19
CA LEU A 13 9.98 -7.27 36.61
C LEU A 13 10.61 -6.34 37.65
N GLN A 14 11.79 -5.83 37.34
CA GLN A 14 12.42 -4.70 38.04
C GLN A 14 11.97 -3.40 37.36
N THR A 15 11.51 -2.40 38.11
CA THR A 15 11.13 -1.09 37.54
C THR A 15 12.08 0.00 38.00
N LEU A 16 12.67 0.74 37.06
CA LEU A 16 13.56 1.88 37.35
C LEU A 16 13.08 3.15 36.61
N PRO A 17 13.24 4.34 37.19
CA PRO A 17 12.85 5.59 36.56
C PRO A 17 13.81 6.02 35.43
N LEU A 18 13.27 6.62 34.37
CA LEU A 18 14.03 7.13 33.22
C LEU A 18 14.80 8.41 33.59
N GLY A 19 16.11 8.44 33.32
CA GLY A 19 16.92 9.66 33.39
C GLY A 19 17.10 10.24 34.80
N GLU A 20 16.85 9.46 35.86
CA GLU A 20 16.99 9.90 37.26
C GLU A 20 18.38 9.58 37.84
N PHE A 21 19.30 8.99 37.06
CA PHE A 21 20.61 8.53 37.57
C PHE A 21 21.78 9.17 36.80
N ASP A 22 22.78 9.66 37.52
CA ASP A 22 24.06 10.06 36.91
C ASP A 22 24.90 8.86 36.47
N VAL A 23 24.76 7.74 37.20
CA VAL A 23 25.35 6.43 36.90
C VAL A 23 24.26 5.38 37.06
N ALA A 24 24.02 4.59 36.02
CA ALA A 24 22.97 3.57 36.08
C ALA A 24 23.21 2.57 37.24
N PRO A 25 22.20 2.24 38.05
CA PRO A 25 22.31 1.24 39.12
C PRO A 25 22.51 -0.16 38.53
N GLU A 26 22.71 -1.16 39.39
CA GLU A 26 22.70 -2.56 38.95
C GLU A 26 21.30 -2.99 38.49
N PHE A 27 21.20 -3.60 37.32
CA PHE A 27 19.94 -4.08 36.73
C PHE A 27 20.17 -5.28 35.82
N THR A 28 19.11 -6.05 35.57
CA THR A 28 19.13 -7.17 34.62
C THR A 28 18.24 -6.83 33.41
N PRO A 29 18.76 -6.73 32.18
CA PRO A 29 18.00 -6.19 31.03
C PRO A 29 16.75 -6.99 30.67
N ASP A 30 16.76 -8.30 30.86
CA ASP A 30 15.72 -9.28 30.56
C ASP A 30 14.60 -9.34 31.62
N THR A 31 14.69 -8.53 32.66
CA THR A 31 13.64 -8.30 33.67
C THR A 31 13.33 -6.80 33.86
N LEU A 32 14.04 -5.91 33.18
CA LEU A 32 13.92 -4.47 33.39
C LEU A 32 12.73 -3.83 32.65
N VAL A 33 12.02 -2.97 33.39
CA VAL A 33 11.04 -2.00 32.92
C VAL A 33 11.52 -0.59 33.29
N ILE A 34 11.38 0.36 32.38
CA ILE A 34 11.77 1.75 32.62
C ILE A 34 10.52 2.64 32.65
N ASP A 35 10.30 3.33 33.77
CA ASP A 35 9.20 4.28 33.97
C ASP A 35 9.55 5.64 33.32
N GLN A 36 8.76 6.05 32.34
CA GLN A 36 8.96 7.29 31.57
C GLN A 36 8.20 8.50 32.12
N LYS A 37 7.59 8.43 33.33
CA LYS A 37 6.82 9.51 34.01
C LYS A 37 6.40 10.66 33.08
N THR A 38 5.32 10.48 32.31
CA THR A 38 4.75 11.57 31.49
C THR A 38 3.65 12.26 32.27
N ARG A 39 3.52 13.60 32.15
CA ARG A 39 2.48 14.39 32.83
C ARG A 39 1.09 13.78 32.58
N GLY A 40 0.53 13.13 33.58
CA GLY A 40 -0.83 12.57 33.57
C GLY A 40 -0.99 11.11 33.15
N SER A 41 0.07 10.39 32.72
CA SER A 41 -0.02 8.95 32.46
C SER A 41 1.33 8.24 32.64
N THR A 42 1.36 7.13 33.39
CA THR A 42 2.57 6.30 33.47
C THR A 42 2.75 5.52 32.17
N ARG A 43 3.86 5.77 31.47
CA ARG A 43 4.25 5.02 30.28
C ARG A 43 5.52 4.24 30.59
N TYR A 44 5.49 2.95 30.29
CA TYR A 44 6.61 2.05 30.54
C TYR A 44 7.30 1.68 29.23
N ALA A 45 8.61 1.93 29.16
CA ALA A 45 9.46 1.22 28.21
C ALA A 45 9.71 -0.19 28.75
N ARG A 46 9.66 -1.19 27.88
CA ARG A 46 9.79 -2.61 28.25
C ARG A 46 10.99 -3.27 27.55
N PRO A 47 12.24 -2.87 27.87
CA PRO A 47 13.45 -3.47 27.31
C PRO A 47 13.49 -4.98 27.39
N TYR A 48 12.99 -5.57 28.50
CA TYR A 48 12.99 -7.01 28.68
C TYR A 48 12.41 -7.77 27.49
N ARG A 49 11.35 -7.26 26.85
CA ARG A 49 10.63 -7.97 25.79
C ARG A 49 11.52 -8.31 24.61
N VAL A 50 12.42 -7.40 24.25
CA VAL A 50 13.29 -7.56 23.08
C VAL A 50 14.57 -8.35 23.40
N CYS A 51 14.77 -8.76 24.66
CA CYS A 51 15.77 -9.76 25.05
C CYS A 51 15.36 -11.18 24.62
N TYR A 52 14.06 -11.43 24.44
CA TYR A 52 13.48 -12.71 24.04
C TYR A 52 13.12 -12.71 22.56
N LEU A 53 13.59 -13.71 21.80
CA LEU A 53 13.36 -13.79 20.36
C LEU A 53 11.93 -14.24 20.01
N ASP A 54 11.30 -14.99 20.91
CA ASP A 54 9.93 -15.45 20.77
C ASP A 54 9.02 -14.76 21.80
N ARG A 55 8.09 -13.95 21.29
CA ARG A 55 7.20 -13.11 22.10
C ARG A 55 5.87 -12.87 21.42
N ARG A 56 4.81 -12.76 22.23
CA ARG A 56 3.44 -12.52 21.76
C ARG A 56 3.26 -11.22 20.98
N ASN A 57 4.17 -10.25 21.12
CA ASN A 57 4.15 -9.00 20.36
C ASN A 57 4.36 -9.20 18.84
N LEU A 58 4.93 -10.33 18.42
CA LEU A 58 5.20 -10.59 17.01
C LEU A 58 4.01 -11.26 16.31
N ASP A 59 3.03 -11.75 17.08
CA ASP A 59 1.82 -12.39 16.57
C ASP A 59 0.75 -11.34 16.25
N ALA A 60 0.47 -11.14 14.97
CA ALA A 60 -0.51 -10.16 14.49
C ALA A 60 -1.95 -10.47 14.95
N THR A 61 -2.24 -11.71 15.39
CA THR A 61 -3.57 -12.10 15.87
C THR A 61 -3.83 -11.67 17.32
N VAL A 62 -2.79 -11.27 18.05
CA VAL A 62 -2.87 -10.91 19.47
C VAL A 62 -3.04 -9.40 19.63
N SER A 63 -4.21 -8.98 20.13
CA SER A 63 -4.53 -7.56 20.37
C SER A 63 -4.56 -7.17 21.85
N SER A 64 -4.60 -8.15 22.77
CA SER A 64 -4.66 -7.89 24.21
C SER A 64 -3.34 -7.34 24.74
N THR A 65 -3.38 -6.14 25.35
CA THR A 65 -2.20 -5.48 25.95
C THR A 65 -1.50 -6.35 26.99
N LYS A 66 -2.23 -7.21 27.72
CA LYS A 66 -1.64 -8.14 28.69
C LYS A 66 -0.92 -9.29 28.00
N GLU A 67 -1.50 -9.84 26.93
CA GLU A 67 -0.87 -10.93 26.18
C GLU A 67 0.38 -10.44 25.45
N LEU A 68 0.35 -9.24 24.87
CA LEU A 68 1.49 -8.65 24.18
C LEU A 68 2.75 -8.57 25.07
N GLN A 69 2.59 -8.45 26.39
CA GLN A 69 3.71 -8.36 27.34
C GLN A 69 4.41 -9.71 27.58
N LYS A 70 3.76 -10.83 27.26
CA LYS A 70 4.31 -12.16 27.54
C LYS A 70 5.39 -12.55 26.55
N VAL A 71 6.39 -13.25 27.07
CA VAL A 71 7.57 -13.74 26.35
C VAL A 71 7.75 -15.23 26.58
N ASN A 72 8.41 -15.92 25.66
CA ASN A 72 8.86 -17.28 25.89
C ASN A 72 10.22 -17.24 26.60
N LEU A 73 10.26 -17.64 27.87
CA LEU A 73 11.48 -17.56 28.69
C LEU A 73 12.63 -18.40 28.13
N LEU A 74 12.34 -19.48 27.39
CA LEU A 74 13.36 -20.31 26.74
C LEU A 74 13.99 -19.65 25.50
N SER A 75 13.42 -18.55 25.03
CA SER A 75 13.91 -17.80 23.86
C SER A 75 14.83 -16.63 24.23
N LEU A 76 15.30 -16.57 25.48
CA LEU A 76 16.23 -15.54 25.95
C LEU A 76 17.52 -15.58 25.12
N CYS A 77 17.87 -14.45 24.52
CA CYS A 77 19.08 -14.32 23.72
C CYS A 77 20.14 -13.54 24.48
N SER A 78 21.28 -14.17 24.73
CA SER A 78 22.41 -13.56 25.44
C SER A 78 22.93 -12.31 24.71
N GLN A 79 23.08 -12.40 23.37
CA GLN A 79 23.51 -11.27 22.54
C GLN A 79 22.54 -10.07 22.63
N ARG A 80 21.22 -10.35 22.58
CA ARG A 80 20.19 -9.30 22.78
C ARG A 80 20.28 -8.68 24.16
N THR A 81 20.49 -9.50 25.18
CA THR A 81 20.59 -9.05 26.57
C THR A 81 21.80 -8.12 26.76
N THR A 82 22.96 -8.48 26.20
CA THR A 82 24.15 -7.62 26.20
C THR A 82 23.92 -6.30 25.46
N LEU A 83 23.27 -6.34 24.30
CA LEU A 83 22.91 -5.12 23.56
C LEU A 83 21.93 -4.25 24.35
N MET A 84 20.90 -4.85 24.95
CA MET A 84 19.90 -4.15 25.75
C MET A 84 20.48 -3.60 27.04
N ALA A 85 21.52 -4.21 27.63
CA ALA A 85 22.24 -3.61 28.75
C ALA A 85 22.79 -2.23 28.41
N LYS A 86 23.42 -2.08 27.23
CA LYS A 86 23.93 -0.79 26.73
C LYS A 86 22.80 0.23 26.52
N VAL A 87 21.69 -0.21 25.93
CA VAL A 87 20.49 0.63 25.70
C VAL A 87 19.86 1.08 27.00
N CYS A 88 19.66 0.17 27.96
CA CYS A 88 19.06 0.47 29.26
C CYS A 88 19.93 1.43 30.06
N LYS A 89 21.26 1.21 30.07
CA LYS A 89 22.21 2.13 30.70
C LYS A 89 22.07 3.54 30.15
N ALA A 90 22.07 3.69 28.82
CA ALA A 90 21.91 5.00 28.17
C ALA A 90 20.55 5.68 28.46
N LEU A 91 19.47 4.90 28.61
CA LEU A 91 18.14 5.41 29.00
C LEU A 91 18.11 5.88 30.45
N LEU A 92 18.67 5.09 31.37
CA LEU A 92 18.71 5.40 32.80
C LEU A 92 19.58 6.64 33.08
N GLU A 93 20.67 6.81 32.33
CA GLU A 93 21.58 7.97 32.39
C GLU A 93 21.09 9.19 31.58
N GLY A 94 19.98 9.08 30.83
CA GLY A 94 19.39 10.22 30.13
C GLY A 94 20.17 10.75 28.92
N HIS A 95 20.81 9.87 28.13
CA HIS A 95 21.62 10.29 26.97
C HIS A 95 20.77 11.00 25.89
N SER A 96 21.09 12.26 25.60
CA SER A 96 20.29 13.15 24.74
C SER A 96 20.17 12.74 23.27
N ASN A 97 21.14 12.01 22.74
CA ASN A 97 21.19 11.59 21.33
C ASN A 97 20.52 10.23 21.06
N MET A 98 19.94 9.62 22.09
CA MET A 98 19.35 8.29 21.99
C MET A 98 17.96 8.32 21.32
N PRO A 99 17.69 7.43 20.35
CA PRO A 99 16.33 7.23 19.84
C PRO A 99 15.39 6.74 20.94
N SER A 100 14.14 7.23 20.96
CA SER A 100 13.13 6.71 21.89
C SER A 100 13.00 5.19 21.78
N PHE A 101 12.88 4.51 22.93
CA PHE A 101 12.84 3.05 23.02
C PHE A 101 11.76 2.42 22.11
N ILE A 102 10.59 3.05 21.95
CA ILE A 102 9.54 2.53 21.08
C ILE A 102 10.00 2.37 19.62
N HIS A 103 10.92 3.21 19.15
CA HIS A 103 11.48 3.12 17.81
C HIS A 103 12.54 2.02 17.70
N ILE A 104 13.32 1.83 18.77
CA ILE A 104 14.27 0.73 18.92
C ILE A 104 13.49 -0.60 18.88
N GLU A 105 12.44 -0.73 19.70
CA GLU A 105 11.57 -1.91 19.74
C GLU A 105 10.97 -2.22 18.36
N LYS A 106 10.50 -1.20 17.62
CA LYS A 106 9.99 -1.40 16.26
C LYS A 106 11.04 -1.94 15.29
N ALA A 107 12.27 -1.44 15.34
CA ALA A 107 13.36 -1.96 14.51
C ALA A 107 13.66 -3.42 14.87
N LEU A 108 13.71 -3.76 16.15
CA LEU A 108 13.95 -5.13 16.61
C LEU A 108 12.82 -6.09 16.24
N ASN A 109 11.56 -5.67 16.37
CA ASN A 109 10.42 -6.44 15.90
C ASN A 109 10.51 -6.74 14.40
N TRP A 110 10.96 -5.78 13.58
CA TRP A 110 11.14 -6.03 12.15
C TRP A 110 12.25 -7.06 11.89
N ILE A 111 13.38 -6.97 12.59
CA ILE A 111 14.48 -7.95 12.45
C ILE A 111 13.99 -9.36 12.83
N ASP A 112 13.28 -9.48 13.95
CA ASP A 112 12.85 -10.76 14.49
C ASP A 112 11.74 -11.39 13.61
N THR A 113 10.82 -10.59 13.07
CA THR A 113 9.82 -11.09 12.08
C THR A 113 10.47 -11.56 10.77
N LYS A 114 11.71 -11.16 10.48
CA LYS A 114 12.50 -11.67 9.35
C LYS A 114 13.44 -12.82 9.72
N GLY A 115 13.53 -13.21 10.99
CA GLY A 115 14.45 -14.26 11.45
C GLY A 115 15.92 -13.86 11.38
N ARG A 116 16.23 -12.55 11.36
CA ARG A 116 17.58 -12.00 11.11
C ARG A 116 18.26 -11.46 12.37
N SER A 117 17.90 -12.00 13.54
CA SER A 117 18.38 -11.48 14.82
C SER A 117 19.90 -11.63 14.99
N HIS A 118 20.48 -12.66 14.37
CA HIS A 118 21.93 -12.95 14.40
C HIS A 118 22.74 -11.98 13.54
N ASP A 119 22.16 -11.39 12.49
CA ASP A 119 22.85 -10.45 11.59
C ASP A 119 23.43 -9.24 12.32
N LEU A 120 22.89 -8.86 13.48
CA LEU A 120 23.39 -7.72 14.26
C LEU A 120 24.77 -7.93 14.87
N SER A 121 25.23 -9.18 15.05
CA SER A 121 26.53 -9.46 15.65
C SER A 121 27.70 -9.41 14.65
N GLU A 122 27.41 -9.42 13.35
CA GLU A 122 28.43 -9.45 12.30
C GLU A 122 28.38 -8.18 11.46
N GLN A 123 29.54 -7.61 11.13
CA GLN A 123 29.61 -6.30 10.49
C GLN A 123 28.94 -6.26 9.10
N GLU A 124 29.27 -7.20 8.22
CA GLU A 124 28.68 -7.25 6.87
C GLU A 124 27.19 -7.60 6.91
N ALA A 125 26.77 -8.52 7.79
CA ALA A 125 25.37 -8.86 7.95
C ALA A 125 24.55 -7.69 8.50
N ALA A 126 25.05 -6.96 9.51
CA ALA A 126 24.41 -5.77 10.05
C ALA A 126 24.36 -4.62 9.05
N ARG A 127 25.37 -4.50 8.18
CA ARG A 127 25.38 -3.57 7.06
C ARG A 127 24.25 -3.89 6.09
N GLN A 128 24.14 -5.15 5.67
CA GLN A 128 23.04 -5.59 4.80
C GLN A 128 21.68 -5.39 5.47
N LEU A 129 21.56 -5.72 6.76
CA LEU A 129 20.35 -5.51 7.55
C LEU A 129 19.90 -4.04 7.56
N TYR A 130 20.84 -3.11 7.71
CA TYR A 130 20.56 -1.67 7.68
C TYR A 130 20.13 -1.16 6.30
N ILE A 131 20.74 -1.70 5.24
CA ILE A 131 20.34 -1.43 3.84
C ILE A 131 18.91 -1.92 3.62
N ASP A 132 18.63 -3.19 3.91
CA ASP A 132 17.33 -3.82 3.64
C ASP A 132 16.20 -3.17 4.46
N TYR A 133 16.47 -2.79 5.71
CA TYR A 133 15.51 -2.05 6.51
C TYR A 133 15.26 -0.65 5.95
N THR A 134 16.30 0.04 5.46
CA THR A 134 16.15 1.34 4.81
C THR A 134 15.30 1.23 3.55
N GLU A 135 15.47 0.18 2.76
CA GLU A 135 14.62 -0.10 1.59
C GLU A 135 13.19 -0.42 1.99
N HIS A 136 12.98 -1.23 3.04
CA HIS A 136 11.66 -1.50 3.60
C HIS A 136 10.94 -0.19 4.01
N LEU A 137 11.63 0.73 4.69
CA LEU A 137 11.05 2.02 5.06
C LEU A 137 10.72 2.89 3.83
N ARG A 138 11.54 2.86 2.79
CA ARG A 138 11.27 3.57 1.52
C ARG A 138 10.08 3.01 0.78
N TYR A 139 9.94 1.68 0.75
CA TYR A 139 8.75 1.03 0.21
C TYR A 139 7.49 1.50 0.95
N ARG A 140 7.51 1.48 2.28
CA ARG A 140 6.39 1.96 3.12
C ARG A 140 6.09 3.45 2.94
N LEU A 141 7.12 4.28 2.68
CA LEU A 141 6.93 5.68 2.31
C LEU A 141 6.19 5.82 0.97
N ARG A 142 6.51 4.99 -0.03
CA ARG A 142 5.84 5.05 -1.34
C ARG A 142 4.37 4.67 -1.27
N LEU A 143 4.01 3.70 -0.42
CA LEU A 143 2.61 3.35 -0.18
C LEU A 143 1.78 4.56 0.28
N SER A 144 2.39 5.54 0.96
CA SER A 144 1.69 6.79 1.34
C SER A 144 1.29 7.69 0.16
N ASN A 145 1.88 7.46 -1.02
CA ASN A 145 1.58 8.17 -2.26
C ASN A 145 0.59 7.41 -3.17
N VAL A 146 0.24 6.15 -2.83
CA VAL A 146 -0.65 5.30 -3.63
C VAL A 146 -2.01 5.20 -2.95
N GLY A 147 -2.99 5.97 -3.43
CA GLY A 147 -4.39 5.93 -2.96
C GLY A 147 -4.86 7.17 -2.20
N GLN A 148 -6.18 7.44 -2.23
CA GLN A 148 -6.81 8.60 -1.57
C GLN A 148 -6.93 8.47 -0.04
N MET A 149 -6.53 7.34 0.54
CA MET A 149 -6.65 7.08 1.98
C MET A 149 -5.27 7.01 2.63
N LYS A 150 -4.72 8.20 2.93
CA LYS A 150 -3.42 8.42 3.62
C LYS A 150 -3.29 7.75 4.99
N THR A 151 -4.32 7.06 5.48
CA THR A 151 -4.41 6.50 6.83
C THR A 151 -4.78 5.02 6.88
N GLU A 152 -5.19 4.38 5.77
CA GLU A 152 -5.80 3.03 5.80
C GLU A 152 -5.05 1.96 5.02
N ALA A 153 -4.07 2.30 4.18
CA ALA A 153 -3.16 1.28 3.65
C ALA A 153 -2.31 0.76 4.82
N GLU A 154 -2.65 -0.43 5.33
CA GLU A 154 -1.91 -1.14 6.38
C GLU A 154 -0.41 -1.10 6.05
N GLY A 155 0.33 -0.27 6.80
CA GLY A 155 1.77 -0.15 6.62
C GLY A 155 2.29 1.14 5.97
N SER A 156 1.47 2.08 5.49
CA SER A 156 2.02 3.37 5.04
C SER A 156 2.69 4.17 6.19
N ILE A 157 3.75 4.92 5.91
CA ILE A 157 4.43 5.80 6.88
C ILE A 157 4.82 7.14 6.25
N CYS A 158 4.95 8.18 7.08
CA CYS A 158 5.41 9.50 6.65
C CYS A 158 6.93 9.69 6.82
N TYR A 159 7.51 10.67 6.11
CA TYR A 159 8.95 10.98 6.13
C TYR A 159 9.56 11.14 7.54
N PRO A 160 8.96 11.94 8.46
CA PRO A 160 9.48 12.04 9.82
C PRO A 160 9.58 10.68 10.52
N THR A 161 8.55 9.85 10.37
CA THR A 161 8.49 8.52 11.00
C THR A 161 9.56 7.59 10.42
N ALA A 162 9.69 7.55 9.09
CA ALA A 162 10.70 6.73 8.42
C ALA A 162 12.13 7.14 8.82
N SER A 163 12.42 8.46 8.86
CA SER A 163 13.72 8.97 9.28
C SER A 163 14.05 8.60 10.74
N ILE A 164 13.07 8.67 11.63
CA ILE A 164 13.23 8.25 13.04
C ILE A 164 13.51 6.75 13.14
N TYR A 165 12.83 5.91 12.35
CA TYR A 165 13.01 4.46 12.35
C TYR A 165 14.38 4.07 11.79
N GLN A 166 14.81 4.70 10.70
CA GLN A 166 16.15 4.50 10.14
C GLN A 166 17.23 4.82 11.19
N ARG A 167 17.09 5.95 11.89
CA ARG A 167 18.01 6.35 12.97
C ARG A 167 18.05 5.34 14.13
N ALA A 168 16.92 4.70 14.46
CA ALA A 168 16.86 3.69 15.49
C ALA A 168 17.66 2.42 15.13
N LEU A 169 17.54 1.92 13.90
CA LEU A 169 18.34 0.77 13.46
C LEU A 169 19.83 1.12 13.36
N ARG A 170 20.15 2.32 12.84
CA ARG A 170 21.53 2.82 12.80
C ARG A 170 22.18 2.81 14.18
N TYR A 171 21.46 3.30 15.19
CA TYR A 171 21.91 3.31 16.57
C TYR A 171 22.14 1.89 17.12
N LEU A 172 21.25 0.95 16.79
CA LEU A 172 21.41 -0.45 17.18
C LEU A 172 22.63 -1.11 16.56
N CYS A 173 22.85 -0.95 15.25
CA CYS A 173 24.03 -1.51 14.58
C CYS A 173 25.33 -0.92 15.16
N ALA A 174 25.35 0.39 15.40
CA ALA A 174 26.49 1.07 16.04
C ALA A 174 26.79 0.50 17.44
N LEU A 175 25.76 0.28 18.27
CA LEU A 175 25.93 -0.30 19.61
C LEU A 175 26.33 -1.77 19.60
N ALA A 176 25.75 -2.57 18.69
CA ALA A 176 25.99 -4.00 18.60
C ALA A 176 27.44 -4.28 18.18
N LEU A 177 27.95 -3.52 17.21
CA LEU A 177 29.28 -3.67 16.64
C LEU A 177 30.33 -2.75 17.27
N SER A 178 29.96 -1.99 18.29
CA SER A 178 30.82 -0.96 18.91
C SER A 178 31.49 -0.05 17.86
N THR A 179 30.73 0.30 16.82
CA THR A 179 31.19 1.12 15.69
C THR A 179 30.62 2.53 15.81
N ASP A 180 31.35 3.54 15.34
CA ASP A 180 30.85 4.92 15.33
C ASP A 180 29.53 5.02 14.53
N ASN A 181 28.57 5.72 15.10
CA ASN A 181 27.27 6.01 14.50
C ASN A 181 27.42 6.69 13.12
N ALA A 182 28.45 7.52 12.94
CA ALA A 182 28.76 8.19 11.67
C ALA A 182 29.16 7.19 10.56
N VAL A 183 29.89 6.13 10.90
CA VAL A 183 30.27 5.07 9.94
C VAL A 183 29.03 4.31 9.47
N VAL A 184 28.16 3.93 10.42
CA VAL A 184 26.90 3.23 10.11
C VAL A 184 25.95 4.10 9.29
N GLU A 185 25.93 5.43 9.51
CA GLU A 185 25.14 6.36 8.68
C GLU A 185 25.47 6.21 7.19
N GLY A 186 26.74 5.96 6.84
CA GLY A 186 27.20 5.82 5.46
C GLY A 186 26.84 4.50 4.78
N TRP A 187 26.31 3.51 5.49
CA TRP A 187 25.99 2.20 4.91
C TRP A 187 24.76 2.17 4.01
N ALA A 188 23.82 3.11 4.21
CA ALA A 188 22.60 3.19 3.42
C ALA A 188 22.22 4.65 3.13
N ILE A 189 21.46 4.86 2.06
CA ILE A 189 21.07 6.21 1.65
C ILE A 189 20.07 6.79 2.67
N LYS A 190 20.39 7.96 3.21
CA LYS A 190 19.58 8.69 4.20
C LYS A 190 18.15 8.96 3.74
N ILE A 191 17.20 8.79 4.64
CA ILE A 191 15.80 9.21 4.48
C ILE A 191 15.64 10.62 5.09
N PRO A 192 15.25 11.63 4.30
CA PRO A 192 15.08 12.98 4.82
C PRO A 192 13.88 13.08 5.78
N GLN A 193 13.95 14.01 6.74
CA GLN A 193 12.85 14.20 7.71
C GLN A 193 11.60 14.85 7.10
N LYS A 194 11.75 15.55 5.98
CA LYS A 194 10.66 16.16 5.22
C LYS A 194 10.80 15.75 3.77
N LYS A 195 9.67 15.71 3.05
CA LYS A 195 9.66 15.55 1.60
C LYS A 195 10.45 16.72 1.00
N GLN A 196 11.63 16.44 0.45
CA GLN A 196 12.35 17.43 -0.36
C GLN A 196 11.69 17.42 -1.75
N SER A 197 11.32 18.59 -2.26
CA SER A 197 10.71 18.73 -3.58
C SER A 197 11.61 18.11 -4.68
N ASP A 198 10.99 17.46 -5.66
CA ASP A 198 11.47 16.94 -6.97
C ASP A 198 12.81 16.20 -7.08
N LYS A 199 13.57 16.11 -5.99
CA LYS A 199 14.86 15.45 -5.87
C LYS A 199 14.74 14.27 -4.91
N GLU A 200 13.63 13.55 -4.98
CA GLU A 200 13.52 12.27 -4.31
C GLU A 200 14.57 11.32 -4.89
N VAL A 201 15.18 10.52 -4.02
CA VAL A 201 16.06 9.42 -4.44
C VAL A 201 15.27 8.59 -5.44
N PRO A 202 15.83 8.29 -6.64
CA PRO A 202 15.10 7.57 -7.66
C PRO A 202 14.48 6.32 -7.05
N ALA A 203 13.23 6.03 -7.43
CA ALA A 203 12.69 4.71 -7.19
C ALA A 203 13.74 3.68 -7.68
N PRO A 204 13.96 2.55 -6.98
CA PRO A 204 14.71 1.45 -7.54
C PRO A 204 14.13 1.24 -8.93
N ALA A 205 15.03 1.14 -9.91
CA ALA A 205 14.62 0.93 -11.28
C ALA A 205 13.67 -0.26 -11.27
N SER A 206 12.41 0.00 -11.64
CA SER A 206 11.45 -1.05 -11.90
C SER A 206 12.12 -2.02 -12.86
N THR A 207 12.06 -3.30 -12.54
CA THR A 207 12.61 -4.32 -13.42
C THR A 207 11.78 -4.33 -14.72
N SER A 208 12.34 -4.90 -15.78
CA SER A 208 11.57 -5.19 -16.98
C SER A 208 10.33 -6.02 -16.66
N ASP A 209 10.44 -6.92 -15.68
CA ASP A 209 9.35 -7.81 -15.27
C ASP A 209 8.25 -7.05 -14.55
N ASP A 210 8.60 -6.08 -13.69
CA ASP A 210 7.63 -5.18 -13.05
C ASP A 210 6.86 -4.36 -14.09
N HIS A 211 7.55 -3.89 -15.13
CA HIS A 211 6.91 -3.18 -16.23
C HIS A 211 5.99 -4.07 -17.06
N ASN A 212 6.41 -5.29 -17.36
CA ASN A 212 5.59 -6.26 -18.08
C ASN A 212 4.34 -6.65 -17.28
N LEU A 213 4.49 -6.88 -15.97
CA LEU A 213 3.40 -7.21 -15.06
C LEU A 213 2.41 -6.04 -14.94
N ALA A 214 2.90 -4.83 -14.72
CA ALA A 214 2.06 -3.63 -14.66
C ALA A 214 1.33 -3.40 -15.98
N HIS A 215 2.01 -3.57 -17.12
CA HIS A 215 1.40 -3.44 -18.44
C HIS A 215 0.28 -4.49 -18.63
N ALA A 216 0.53 -5.76 -18.32
CA ALA A 216 -0.47 -6.82 -18.42
C ALA A 216 -1.69 -6.56 -17.53
N MET A 217 -1.48 -6.14 -16.28
CA MET A 217 -2.55 -5.79 -15.35
C MET A 217 -3.38 -4.60 -15.87
N HIS A 218 -2.73 -3.50 -16.28
CA HIS A 218 -3.44 -2.35 -16.82
C HIS A 218 -4.20 -2.68 -18.11
N ALA A 219 -3.66 -3.56 -18.96
CA ALA A 219 -4.29 -4.00 -20.20
C ALA A 219 -5.59 -4.76 -19.92
N ARG A 220 -5.57 -5.73 -19.00
CA ARG A 220 -6.77 -6.51 -18.65
C ARG A 220 -7.85 -5.67 -17.99
N ILE A 221 -7.45 -4.77 -17.09
CA ILE A 221 -8.40 -3.86 -16.45
C ILE A 221 -9.00 -2.92 -17.50
N PHE A 222 -8.18 -2.34 -18.38
CA PHE A 222 -8.69 -1.51 -19.46
C PHE A 222 -9.66 -2.29 -20.36
N ASP A 223 -9.27 -3.48 -20.81
CA ASP A 223 -10.06 -4.30 -21.71
C ASP A 223 -11.39 -4.69 -21.09
N GLY A 224 -11.38 -5.26 -19.88
CA GLY A 224 -12.60 -5.67 -19.20
C GLY A 224 -13.57 -4.51 -18.94
N LEU A 225 -13.06 -3.38 -18.47
CA LEU A 225 -13.90 -2.21 -18.20
C LEU A 225 -14.39 -1.52 -19.48
N ALA A 226 -13.53 -1.38 -20.49
CA ALA A 226 -13.91 -0.75 -21.75
C ALA A 226 -14.90 -1.62 -22.54
N ASP A 227 -14.70 -2.94 -22.59
CA ASP A 227 -15.64 -3.86 -23.24
C ASP A 227 -16.99 -3.86 -22.54
N ALA A 228 -17.01 -3.72 -21.21
CA ALA A 228 -18.26 -3.60 -20.48
C ALA A 228 -19.09 -2.38 -20.88
N ILE A 229 -18.43 -1.23 -21.08
CA ILE A 229 -19.09 0.00 -21.54
C ILE A 229 -19.49 -0.08 -23.00
N VAL A 230 -18.56 -0.49 -23.86
CA VAL A 230 -18.72 -0.44 -25.32
C VAL A 230 -19.71 -1.49 -25.81
N ASN A 231 -19.73 -2.67 -25.19
CA ASN A 231 -20.66 -3.76 -25.52
C ASN A 231 -21.91 -3.78 -24.64
N GLN A 232 -22.05 -2.85 -23.68
CA GLN A 232 -23.20 -2.73 -22.78
C GLN A 232 -23.47 -4.02 -21.98
N THR A 233 -22.42 -4.66 -21.46
CA THR A 233 -22.58 -5.91 -20.70
C THR A 233 -23.26 -5.65 -19.35
N ALA A 234 -24.15 -6.57 -18.95
CA ALA A 234 -24.70 -6.57 -17.61
C ALA A 234 -23.62 -6.92 -16.56
N PRO A 235 -23.80 -6.50 -15.29
CA PRO A 235 -22.97 -6.99 -14.20
C PRO A 235 -23.11 -8.53 -14.02
N PRO A 236 -22.06 -9.22 -13.54
CA PRO A 236 -20.77 -8.69 -13.14
C PRO A 236 -19.79 -8.51 -14.30
N VAL A 237 -18.88 -7.56 -14.15
CA VAL A 237 -17.66 -7.48 -14.99
C VAL A 237 -16.53 -8.13 -14.23
N VAL A 238 -16.00 -9.23 -14.77
CA VAL A 238 -14.88 -9.99 -14.19
C VAL A 238 -13.61 -9.67 -14.96
N ILE A 239 -12.55 -9.30 -14.25
CA ILE A 239 -11.21 -9.06 -14.77
C ILE A 239 -10.29 -10.08 -14.13
N GLU A 240 -9.79 -10.99 -14.96
CA GLU A 240 -8.95 -12.11 -14.52
C GLU A 240 -7.52 -11.62 -14.29
N LEU A 241 -7.02 -11.76 -13.07
CA LEU A 241 -5.68 -11.38 -12.63
C LEU A 241 -4.97 -12.51 -11.85
N GLN A 242 -5.65 -13.63 -11.58
CA GLN A 242 -5.14 -14.74 -10.78
C GLN A 242 -3.82 -15.33 -11.31
N ASP A 243 -3.68 -15.47 -12.62
CA ASP A 243 -2.45 -15.94 -13.27
C ASP A 243 -1.31 -14.90 -13.23
N LEU A 244 -1.61 -13.63 -12.92
CA LEU A 244 -0.62 -12.59 -12.61
C LEU A 244 -0.27 -12.56 -11.11
N GLY A 245 -0.86 -13.44 -10.29
CA GLY A 245 -0.62 -13.52 -8.85
C GLY A 245 -1.49 -12.58 -7.99
N PHE A 246 -2.56 -12.01 -8.55
CA PHE A 246 -3.49 -11.12 -7.83
C PHE A 246 -4.90 -11.70 -7.80
N ASP A 247 -5.71 -11.30 -6.81
CA ASP A 247 -7.12 -11.64 -6.82
C ASP A 247 -7.83 -11.01 -8.03
N ASP A 248 -8.73 -11.77 -8.65
CA ASP A 248 -9.55 -11.27 -9.75
C ASP A 248 -10.36 -10.05 -9.30
N LEU A 249 -10.61 -9.13 -10.21
CA LEU A 249 -11.36 -7.91 -9.92
C LEU A 249 -12.77 -8.02 -10.51
N ILE A 250 -13.80 -7.92 -9.66
CA ILE A 250 -15.20 -8.14 -10.03
C ILE A 250 -16.05 -6.93 -9.63
N TYR A 251 -16.76 -6.36 -10.61
CA TYR A 251 -17.69 -5.24 -10.45
C TYR A 251 -19.14 -5.69 -10.56
N TYR A 252 -19.92 -5.52 -9.49
CA TYR A 252 -21.37 -5.80 -9.47
C TYR A 252 -22.19 -4.51 -9.49
N SER A 253 -21.81 -3.50 -8.69
CA SER A 253 -22.46 -2.17 -8.67
C SER A 253 -21.57 -1.08 -8.02
N GLN A 254 -22.11 0.14 -7.86
CA GLN A 254 -21.43 1.30 -7.23
C GLN A 254 -20.93 0.99 -5.81
N ALA A 255 -21.63 0.10 -5.11
CA ALA A 255 -21.45 -0.18 -3.70
C ALA A 255 -20.96 -1.61 -3.44
N ALA A 256 -20.74 -2.42 -4.47
CA ALA A 256 -20.29 -3.80 -4.37
C ALA A 256 -19.34 -4.12 -5.52
N ASN A 257 -18.05 -4.15 -5.20
CA ASN A 257 -16.98 -4.74 -5.99
C ASN A 257 -16.04 -5.45 -5.01
N ASN A 258 -15.32 -6.47 -5.45
CA ASN A 258 -14.44 -7.24 -4.55
C ASN A 258 -13.17 -6.50 -4.13
N HIS A 259 -12.79 -5.42 -4.81
CA HIS A 259 -11.58 -4.67 -4.49
C HIS A 259 -11.75 -3.62 -3.38
N ASN A 260 -12.94 -3.04 -3.21
CA ASN A 260 -13.23 -1.98 -2.22
C ASN A 260 -14.68 -1.98 -1.69
N GLY A 261 -15.56 -2.87 -2.16
CA GLY A 261 -17.01 -2.71 -2.03
C GLY A 261 -17.68 -3.43 -0.85
N TRP A 262 -16.93 -3.88 0.16
CA TRP A 262 -17.49 -4.69 1.25
C TRP A 262 -17.52 -3.94 2.59
N THR A 263 -16.97 -2.73 2.64
CA THR A 263 -16.62 -2.00 3.86
C THR A 263 -17.66 -0.96 4.32
N ASN A 264 -18.94 -1.14 4.02
CA ASN A 264 -19.98 -0.30 4.62
C ASN A 264 -20.43 -0.89 5.97
N ASN A 265 -19.77 -0.46 7.06
CA ASN A 265 -20.18 -0.49 8.48
C ASN A 265 -21.39 -1.36 8.86
N GLY A 266 -21.22 -2.69 8.79
CA GLY A 266 -22.16 -3.71 9.26
C GLY A 266 -21.65 -5.12 8.95
N ARG A 267 -22.14 -6.16 9.65
CA ARG A 267 -21.84 -7.56 9.31
C ARG A 267 -22.28 -7.85 7.87
N THR A 268 -21.31 -8.20 7.02
CA THR A 268 -21.50 -8.54 5.59
C THR A 268 -21.23 -10.02 5.32
N ASP A 269 -21.25 -10.85 6.36
CA ASP A 269 -20.87 -12.28 6.34
C ASP A 269 -21.62 -13.10 5.27
N TRP A 270 -22.81 -12.66 4.84
CA TRP A 270 -23.62 -13.28 3.79
C TRP A 270 -23.20 -12.90 2.35
N MET A 271 -22.46 -11.80 2.16
CA MET A 271 -22.11 -11.28 0.83
C MET A 271 -21.29 -12.25 -0.03
N PRO A 272 -20.36 -13.08 0.48
CA PRO A 272 -19.64 -14.07 -0.32
C PRO A 272 -20.56 -15.11 -0.97
N TYR A 273 -21.73 -15.35 -0.37
CA TYR A 273 -22.72 -16.30 -0.86
C TYR A 273 -23.65 -15.66 -1.90
N PHE A 274 -23.84 -14.34 -1.83
CA PHE A 274 -24.70 -13.57 -2.74
C PHE A 274 -23.99 -13.14 -4.02
N TYR A 275 -22.74 -12.69 -3.91
CA TYR A 275 -21.91 -12.23 -5.03
C TYR A 275 -20.89 -13.32 -5.37
N ARG A 276 -21.08 -13.98 -6.51
CA ARG A 276 -20.20 -15.04 -7.01
C ARG A 276 -19.58 -14.62 -8.32
N ARG A 277 -18.50 -15.31 -8.73
CA ARG A 277 -17.82 -15.02 -10.00
C ARG A 277 -18.81 -15.08 -11.18
N GLU A 278 -19.74 -16.02 -11.13
CA GLU A 278 -20.72 -16.30 -12.18
C GLU A 278 -21.88 -15.30 -12.20
N GLY A 279 -22.05 -14.50 -11.15
CA GLY A 279 -23.18 -13.57 -11.05
C GLY A 279 -23.65 -13.31 -9.63
N VAL A 280 -24.81 -12.65 -9.54
CA VAL A 280 -25.57 -12.58 -8.28
C VAL A 280 -26.38 -13.85 -8.10
N PHE A 281 -26.74 -14.18 -6.85
CA PHE A 281 -27.62 -15.31 -6.58
C PHE A 281 -29.00 -15.15 -7.26
N GLU A 282 -29.37 -16.11 -8.10
CA GLU A 282 -30.60 -16.05 -8.93
C GLU A 282 -31.83 -16.75 -8.31
N GLY A 283 -31.66 -17.53 -7.23
CA GLY A 283 -32.76 -18.26 -6.58
C GLY A 283 -33.73 -17.37 -5.81
N THR A 284 -34.69 -17.99 -5.11
CA THR A 284 -35.66 -17.22 -4.31
C THR A 284 -35.04 -16.74 -2.99
N SER A 285 -35.66 -15.73 -2.35
CA SER A 285 -35.21 -15.28 -1.03
C SER A 285 -35.30 -16.37 0.04
N LYS A 286 -36.20 -17.35 -0.13
CA LYS A 286 -36.32 -18.50 0.77
C LYS A 286 -35.09 -19.40 0.64
N ASP A 287 -34.68 -19.69 -0.59
CA ASP A 287 -33.52 -20.56 -0.87
C ASP A 287 -32.23 -19.90 -0.39
N PHE A 288 -32.09 -18.59 -0.62
CA PHE A 288 -30.93 -17.85 -0.14
C PHE A 288 -30.83 -17.83 1.39
N ASN A 289 -31.94 -17.57 2.10
CA ASN A 289 -31.93 -17.58 3.56
C ASN A 289 -31.67 -19.00 4.12
N ALA A 290 -32.14 -20.05 3.46
CA ALA A 290 -31.81 -21.43 3.84
C ALA A 290 -30.30 -21.71 3.71
N LEU A 291 -29.66 -21.22 2.63
CA LEU A 291 -28.21 -21.29 2.46
C LEU A 291 -27.48 -20.55 3.59
N LEU A 292 -27.93 -19.35 3.98
CA LEU A 292 -27.29 -18.61 5.08
C LEU A 292 -27.37 -19.37 6.41
N VAL A 293 -28.52 -19.96 6.72
CA VAL A 293 -28.71 -20.77 7.93
C VAL A 293 -27.78 -21.99 7.93
N GLN A 294 -27.60 -22.65 6.79
CA GLN A 294 -26.66 -23.76 6.64
C GLN A 294 -25.22 -23.37 7.01
N HIS A 295 -24.85 -22.11 6.76
CA HIS A 295 -23.54 -21.54 7.08
C HIS A 295 -23.49 -20.80 8.43
N SER A 296 -24.51 -20.95 9.29
CA SER A 296 -24.62 -20.27 10.60
C SER A 296 -24.63 -18.74 10.49
N ILE A 297 -25.20 -18.20 9.41
CA ILE A 297 -25.34 -16.77 9.16
C ILE A 297 -26.81 -16.37 9.31
N GLU A 298 -27.06 -15.20 9.92
CA GLU A 298 -28.42 -14.69 10.11
C GLU A 298 -29.10 -14.37 8.77
N PRO A 299 -30.36 -14.80 8.55
CA PRO A 299 -31.14 -14.46 7.37
C PRO A 299 -31.28 -12.94 7.17
N ILE A 300 -31.17 -12.47 5.92
CA ILE A 300 -31.22 -11.04 5.60
C ILE A 300 -32.64 -10.50 5.30
N GLY A 301 -33.61 -11.41 5.20
CA GLY A 301 -35.02 -11.11 4.90
C GLY A 301 -35.31 -10.82 3.42
N THR A 302 -36.55 -11.06 3.00
CA THR A 302 -36.97 -10.99 1.59
C THR A 302 -36.82 -9.60 0.95
N LYS A 303 -37.11 -8.53 1.71
CA LYS A 303 -37.04 -7.15 1.20
C LYS A 303 -35.61 -6.74 0.82
N ASN A 304 -34.64 -7.08 1.66
CA ASN A 304 -33.23 -6.76 1.39
C ASN A 304 -32.67 -7.59 0.23
N PHE A 305 -32.99 -8.89 0.18
CA PHE A 305 -32.62 -9.76 -0.92
C PHE A 305 -33.10 -9.22 -2.27
N LYS A 306 -34.41 -8.95 -2.40
CA LYS A 306 -34.99 -8.41 -3.64
C LYS A 306 -34.37 -7.07 -4.04
N ARG A 307 -34.22 -6.15 -3.08
CA ARG A 307 -33.56 -4.86 -3.33
C ARG A 307 -32.16 -5.05 -3.91
N LYS A 308 -31.36 -5.96 -3.33
CA LYS A 308 -30.00 -6.24 -3.82
C LYS A 308 -29.99 -6.89 -5.19
N GLN A 309 -30.91 -7.82 -5.46
CA GLN A 309 -31.05 -8.43 -6.77
C GLN A 309 -31.41 -7.38 -7.83
N ASP A 310 -32.37 -6.50 -7.52
CA ASP A 310 -32.80 -5.41 -8.40
C ASP A 310 -31.70 -4.37 -8.63
N GLU A 311 -30.93 -4.02 -7.59
CA GLU A 311 -29.76 -3.11 -7.67
C GLU A 311 -28.65 -3.62 -8.60
N ASN A 312 -28.57 -4.93 -8.87
CA ASN A 312 -27.48 -5.55 -9.65
C ASN A 312 -27.92 -6.08 -11.02
N ARG A 313 -29.14 -5.76 -11.47
CA ARG A 313 -29.61 -6.16 -12.82
C ARG A 313 -28.86 -5.45 -13.94
N GLN A 314 -28.53 -4.17 -13.72
CA GLN A 314 -27.84 -3.32 -14.69
C GLN A 314 -26.97 -2.30 -13.96
N PHE A 315 -25.86 -1.90 -14.58
CA PHE A 315 -25.10 -0.77 -14.09
C PHE A 315 -25.91 0.52 -14.22
N SER A 316 -25.96 1.32 -13.17
CA SER A 316 -26.56 2.66 -13.26
C SER A 316 -25.72 3.57 -14.15
N GLU A 317 -26.30 4.63 -14.72
CA GLU A 317 -25.54 5.57 -15.56
C GLU A 317 -24.31 6.15 -14.82
N GLY A 318 -24.45 6.45 -13.52
CA GLY A 318 -23.34 6.91 -12.69
C GLY A 318 -22.22 5.86 -12.52
N GLN A 319 -22.57 4.57 -12.49
CA GLN A 319 -21.59 3.47 -12.44
C GLN A 319 -20.87 3.31 -13.77
N LEU A 320 -21.60 3.35 -14.89
CA LEU A 320 -21.02 3.31 -16.22
C LEU A 320 -20.02 4.46 -16.42
N ILE A 321 -20.34 5.67 -15.93
CA ILE A 321 -19.39 6.81 -15.95
C ILE A 321 -18.13 6.51 -15.12
N ARG A 322 -18.26 5.91 -13.94
CA ARG A 322 -17.11 5.54 -13.11
C ARG A 322 -16.24 4.48 -13.79
N ILE A 323 -16.85 3.42 -14.31
CA ILE A 323 -16.17 2.34 -15.04
C ILE A 323 -15.45 2.92 -16.27
N ALA A 324 -16.11 3.79 -17.04
CA ALA A 324 -15.50 4.44 -18.20
C ALA A 324 -14.31 5.33 -17.83
N ASN A 325 -14.43 6.10 -16.75
CA ASN A 325 -13.32 6.92 -16.24
C ASN A 325 -12.14 6.06 -15.77
N GLU A 326 -12.42 4.94 -15.11
CA GLU A 326 -11.39 4.01 -14.66
C GLU A 326 -10.69 3.37 -15.87
N ALA A 327 -11.45 2.87 -16.84
CA ALA A 327 -10.90 2.37 -18.11
C ALA A 327 -10.01 3.44 -18.80
N ALA A 328 -10.47 4.69 -18.88
CA ALA A 328 -9.67 5.77 -19.46
C ALA A 328 -8.34 6.03 -18.71
N ARG A 329 -8.32 5.89 -17.38
CA ARG A 329 -7.06 5.97 -16.61
C ARG A 329 -6.11 4.83 -16.94
N HIS A 330 -6.63 3.60 -16.99
CA HIS A 330 -5.83 2.41 -17.35
C HIS A 330 -5.28 2.51 -18.78
N PHE A 331 -6.06 3.03 -19.73
CA PHE A 331 -5.56 3.40 -21.04
C PHE A 331 -4.42 4.42 -20.98
N GLY A 332 -4.55 5.45 -20.14
CA GLY A 332 -3.50 6.45 -19.92
C GLY A 332 -2.19 5.83 -19.45
N TYR A 333 -2.24 4.88 -18.51
CA TYR A 333 -1.04 4.15 -18.05
C TYR A 333 -0.41 3.30 -19.16
N LEU A 334 -1.23 2.58 -19.93
CA LEU A 334 -0.74 1.80 -21.08
C LEU A 334 -0.08 2.70 -22.13
N LEU A 335 -0.69 3.86 -22.43
CA LEU A 335 -0.14 4.80 -23.40
C LEU A 335 1.21 5.37 -22.95
N LEU A 336 1.41 5.60 -21.64
CA LEU A 336 2.71 6.00 -21.11
C LEU A 336 3.76 4.90 -21.27
N ALA A 337 3.38 3.66 -20.95
CA ALA A 337 4.26 2.50 -21.06
C ALA A 337 4.69 2.24 -22.52
N GLU A 338 3.75 2.29 -23.45
CA GLU A 338 3.98 2.01 -24.87
C GLU A 338 4.73 3.14 -25.60
N ALA A 339 4.40 4.39 -25.28
CA ALA A 339 5.00 5.53 -25.97
C ALA A 339 6.26 6.07 -25.27
N GLY A 340 6.65 5.53 -24.11
CA GLY A 340 7.78 6.02 -23.30
C GLY A 340 7.62 7.48 -22.85
N ASN A 341 6.38 7.97 -22.79
CA ASN A 341 6.09 9.38 -22.54
C ASN A 341 5.98 9.68 -21.04
N ASN A 342 6.28 10.92 -20.66
CA ASN A 342 5.89 11.43 -19.34
C ASN A 342 4.41 11.83 -19.30
N ALA A 343 3.77 11.79 -18.13
CA ALA A 343 2.36 12.16 -17.92
C ALA A 343 1.97 13.53 -18.52
N ALA A 344 2.91 14.48 -18.55
CA ALA A 344 2.73 15.80 -19.16
C ALA A 344 2.33 15.75 -20.65
N HIS A 345 2.73 14.70 -21.38
CA HIS A 345 2.36 14.53 -22.79
C HIS A 345 0.92 14.04 -22.97
N LEU A 346 0.32 13.36 -21.97
CA LEU A 346 -1.02 12.79 -22.11
C LEU A 346 -2.09 13.84 -22.40
N ALA A 347 -1.93 15.07 -21.89
CA ALA A 347 -2.89 16.15 -22.13
C ALA A 347 -2.87 16.66 -23.57
N SER A 348 -1.76 16.47 -24.29
CA SER A 348 -1.54 17.00 -25.63
C SER A 348 -1.66 15.96 -26.75
N VAL A 349 -1.71 14.67 -26.42
CA VAL A 349 -1.92 13.60 -27.41
C VAL A 349 -3.25 13.82 -28.13
N ASP A 350 -3.21 13.81 -29.46
CA ASP A 350 -4.42 13.87 -30.28
C ASP A 350 -5.15 12.52 -30.29
N CYS A 351 -6.02 12.33 -29.31
CA CYS A 351 -6.87 11.15 -29.15
C CYS A 351 -8.10 11.15 -30.08
N SER A 352 -8.17 12.03 -31.08
CA SER A 352 -9.24 12.06 -32.09
C SER A 352 -8.87 11.33 -33.38
N GLN A 353 -7.61 10.95 -33.54
CA GLN A 353 -7.11 10.28 -34.75
C GLN A 353 -7.58 8.83 -34.82
N ILE A 354 -8.50 8.56 -35.74
CA ILE A 354 -9.06 7.22 -35.99
C ILE A 354 -7.98 6.23 -36.43
N ARG A 355 -6.96 6.72 -37.15
CA ARG A 355 -5.79 5.94 -37.58
C ARG A 355 -4.54 6.74 -37.28
N LEU A 356 -3.57 6.10 -36.62
CA LEU A 356 -2.22 6.62 -36.46
C LEU A 356 -1.43 6.39 -37.75
N ASN A 357 -0.55 7.33 -38.10
CA ASN A 357 0.28 7.21 -39.30
C ASN A 357 1.26 6.05 -39.14
N LYS A 358 1.48 5.26 -40.19
CA LYS A 358 2.44 4.15 -40.12
C LYS A 358 3.86 4.69 -40.26
N ALA A 359 4.74 4.25 -39.36
CA ALA A 359 6.18 4.26 -39.51
C ALA A 359 6.67 2.80 -39.43
N LEU A 360 7.89 2.48 -39.88
CA LEU A 360 8.39 1.10 -39.94
C LEU A 360 8.14 0.30 -38.63
N GLY A 361 7.15 -0.61 -38.63
CA GLY A 361 6.77 -1.40 -37.45
C GLY A 361 6.09 -0.63 -36.30
N LEU A 362 5.88 0.68 -36.45
CA LEU A 362 5.38 1.58 -35.41
C LEU A 362 4.20 2.43 -35.92
N ALA A 363 3.41 2.94 -34.99
CA ALA A 363 2.35 3.90 -35.27
C ALA A 363 2.71 5.25 -34.66
N GLN A 364 2.76 6.29 -35.50
CA GLN A 364 3.10 7.64 -35.11
C GLN A 364 1.87 8.37 -34.56
N MET A 365 1.98 8.89 -33.35
CA MET A 365 1.06 9.84 -32.75
C MET A 365 1.72 11.21 -32.61
N ARG A 366 0.90 12.26 -32.50
CA ARG A 366 1.37 13.63 -32.27
C ARG A 366 1.07 14.02 -30.83
N ALA A 367 2.10 14.49 -30.12
CA ALA A 367 1.98 15.09 -28.80
C ALA A 367 2.70 16.45 -28.80
N ILE A 368 2.25 17.37 -27.95
CA ILE A 368 2.89 18.68 -27.75
C ILE A 368 3.66 18.65 -26.44
N LYS A 369 4.96 18.98 -26.46
CA LYS A 369 5.79 19.04 -25.25
C LYS A 369 5.92 20.48 -24.77
N GLY A 370 5.28 20.81 -23.65
CA GLY A 370 5.25 22.17 -23.11
C GLY A 370 6.63 22.77 -22.79
N ARG A 371 7.60 21.96 -22.36
CA ARG A 371 8.97 22.42 -22.06
C ARG A 371 9.86 22.61 -23.29
N ALA A 372 9.43 22.17 -24.47
CA ALA A 372 10.16 22.31 -25.73
C ALA A 372 9.50 23.35 -26.63
N GLY A 373 9.10 24.50 -26.05
CA GLY A 373 8.51 25.60 -26.83
C GLY A 373 7.16 25.28 -27.49
N TYR A 374 6.41 24.29 -26.99
CA TYR A 374 5.16 23.79 -27.60
C TYR A 374 5.34 23.19 -29.00
N GLU A 375 6.52 22.66 -29.31
CA GLU A 375 6.75 21.95 -30.56
C GLU A 375 5.97 20.63 -30.63
N ASN A 376 5.50 20.31 -31.85
CA ASN A 376 4.89 19.02 -32.16
C ASN A 376 5.96 17.94 -32.16
N GLN A 377 5.83 16.97 -31.27
CA GLN A 377 6.70 15.80 -31.22
C GLN A 377 5.98 14.59 -31.79
N SER A 378 6.70 13.87 -32.64
CA SER A 378 6.28 12.56 -33.14
C SER A 378 6.63 11.53 -32.08
N GLN A 379 5.60 10.91 -31.52
CA GLN A 379 5.72 9.81 -30.56
C GLN A 379 5.29 8.52 -31.26
N TYR A 380 5.85 7.39 -30.84
CA TYR A 380 5.61 6.11 -31.51
C TYR A 380 5.10 5.09 -30.51
N VAL A 381 4.19 4.24 -30.96
CA VAL A 381 3.72 3.05 -30.24
C VAL A 381 3.76 1.84 -31.16
N ASP A 382 3.71 0.64 -30.58
CA ASP A 382 3.60 -0.57 -31.36
C ASP A 382 2.33 -0.56 -32.25
N VAL A 383 2.45 -1.08 -33.47
CA VAL A 383 1.33 -1.22 -34.40
C VAL A 383 0.20 -2.08 -33.80
N ARG A 384 0.52 -3.12 -33.03
CA ARG A 384 -0.45 -3.96 -32.32
C ARG A 384 -1.26 -3.14 -31.34
N PHE A 385 -0.61 -2.28 -30.55
CA PHE A 385 -1.28 -1.35 -29.64
C PHE A 385 -2.22 -0.41 -30.39
N ALA A 386 -1.75 0.16 -31.51
CA ALA A 386 -2.55 1.04 -32.36
C ALA A 386 -3.76 0.33 -33.00
N GLN A 387 -3.66 -0.98 -33.27
CA GLN A 387 -4.73 -1.75 -33.88
C GLN A 387 -5.75 -2.31 -32.89
N THR A 388 -5.38 -2.47 -31.63
CA THR A 388 -6.19 -3.09 -30.58
C THR A 388 -6.61 -2.06 -29.53
N THR A 389 -5.74 -1.77 -28.57
CA THR A 389 -5.98 -0.90 -27.40
C THR A 389 -6.40 0.50 -27.81
N TRP A 390 -5.72 1.12 -28.78
CA TRP A 390 -6.06 2.46 -29.27
C TRP A 390 -7.46 2.53 -29.86
N LYS A 391 -7.81 1.60 -30.75
CA LYS A 391 -9.15 1.56 -31.36
C LYS A 391 -10.25 1.32 -30.33
N LYS A 392 -10.00 0.44 -29.35
CA LYS A 392 -10.93 0.21 -28.25
C LYS A 392 -11.13 1.49 -27.44
N TYR A 393 -10.05 2.21 -27.13
CA TYR A 393 -10.14 3.50 -26.45
C TYR A 393 -10.90 4.55 -27.27
N LEU A 394 -10.75 4.60 -28.60
CA LEU A 394 -11.53 5.51 -29.43
C LEU A 394 -13.04 5.22 -29.35
N ARG A 395 -13.45 3.94 -29.30
CA ARG A 395 -14.87 3.56 -29.09
C ARG A 395 -15.35 3.99 -27.71
N LEU A 396 -14.57 3.75 -26.67
CA LEU A 396 -14.85 4.22 -25.31
C LEU A 396 -14.96 5.76 -25.28
N ARG A 397 -14.01 6.47 -25.90
CA ARG A 397 -13.98 7.93 -26.00
C ARG A 397 -15.22 8.46 -26.70
N GLN A 398 -15.66 7.83 -27.78
CA GLN A 398 -16.88 8.21 -28.49
C GLN A 398 -18.09 8.10 -27.56
N TRP A 399 -18.21 6.99 -26.82
CA TRP A 399 -19.25 6.82 -25.79
C TRP A 399 -19.18 7.92 -24.72
N MET A 400 -17.98 8.22 -24.20
CA MET A 400 -17.78 9.26 -23.19
C MET A 400 -18.10 10.66 -23.72
N SER A 401 -17.78 10.92 -24.99
CA SER A 401 -17.99 12.22 -25.63
C SER A 401 -19.48 12.52 -25.84
N ALA A 402 -20.29 11.50 -26.11
CA ALA A 402 -21.75 11.61 -26.20
C ALA A 402 -22.42 12.03 -24.87
N LYS A 403 -21.69 11.96 -23.74
CA LYS A 403 -22.17 12.38 -22.42
C LYS A 403 -21.81 13.82 -22.07
N LEU A 404 -21.11 14.53 -22.95
CA LEU A 404 -20.63 15.90 -22.74
C LEU A 404 -21.14 16.82 -23.84
N ALA A 405 -21.51 18.06 -23.49
CA ALA A 405 -21.88 19.08 -24.48
C ALA A 405 -20.66 19.53 -25.33
N HIS A 406 -19.47 19.58 -24.72
CA HIS A 406 -18.24 20.07 -25.36
C HIS A 406 -17.05 19.13 -25.11
N PRO A 407 -17.03 17.92 -25.67
CA PRO A 407 -15.97 16.96 -25.38
C PRO A 407 -14.58 17.49 -25.81
N PRO A 408 -13.52 17.29 -25.01
CA PRO A 408 -12.19 17.75 -25.37
C PRO A 408 -11.68 16.95 -26.57
N LYS A 409 -11.03 17.62 -27.52
CA LYS A 409 -10.46 16.97 -28.71
C LYS A 409 -9.10 16.31 -28.44
N ARG A 410 -8.36 16.83 -27.46
CA ARG A 410 -7.03 16.37 -27.08
C ARG A 410 -7.03 15.69 -25.71
N GLY A 411 -6.05 14.83 -25.55
CA GLY A 411 -5.70 14.12 -24.33
C GLY A 411 -6.70 13.08 -23.86
N VAL A 412 -6.25 12.27 -22.91
CA VAL A 412 -7.12 11.38 -22.15
C VAL A 412 -7.96 12.22 -21.20
N PHE A 413 -9.29 12.09 -21.28
CA PHE A 413 -10.22 12.87 -20.45
C PHE A 413 -11.13 11.97 -19.62
N LEU A 414 -11.62 12.52 -18.52
CA LEU A 414 -12.57 11.89 -17.62
C LEU A 414 -13.88 12.69 -17.66
N ILE A 415 -15.01 12.00 -17.55
CA ILE A 415 -16.32 12.63 -17.37
C ILE A 415 -16.41 13.14 -15.92
N PRO A 416 -16.71 14.43 -15.67
CA PRO A 416 -16.84 14.97 -14.33
C PRO A 416 -18.03 14.35 -13.59
N ASN A 417 -17.87 14.12 -12.29
CA ASN A 417 -18.93 13.63 -11.44
C ASN A 417 -19.92 14.78 -11.20
N ARG A 418 -21.20 14.64 -11.61
CA ARG A 418 -22.22 15.72 -11.69
C ARG A 418 -22.45 16.56 -10.41
N LYS A 419 -21.82 16.26 -9.27
CA LYS A 419 -22.05 16.95 -7.99
C LYS A 419 -21.28 18.25 -7.80
N ASN A 420 -20.20 18.54 -8.53
CA ASN A 420 -19.52 19.83 -8.46
C ASN A 420 -18.98 20.20 -9.85
N LEU A 421 -19.53 21.27 -10.41
CA LEU A 421 -19.11 21.88 -11.66
C LEU A 421 -17.69 22.45 -11.54
N GLU A 422 -16.69 21.67 -11.96
CA GLU A 422 -15.61 22.21 -12.80
C GLU A 422 -15.49 21.30 -14.03
N PRO A 423 -15.50 21.88 -15.25
CA PRO A 423 -15.78 21.12 -16.46
C PRO A 423 -14.64 20.19 -16.88
N TYR A 424 -13.41 20.39 -16.38
CA TYR A 424 -12.26 19.53 -16.69
C TYR A 424 -11.27 19.54 -15.52
N ARG A 425 -10.98 18.37 -14.94
CA ARG A 425 -9.65 18.11 -14.39
C ARG A 425 -8.87 17.41 -15.50
N PHE A 426 -8.09 18.17 -16.27
CA PHE A 426 -6.84 17.60 -16.75
C PHE A 426 -6.11 17.03 -15.52
N LEU A 427 -5.30 15.99 -15.67
CA LEU A 427 -4.28 15.68 -14.67
C LEU A 427 -3.43 16.95 -14.53
N LYS A 428 -3.79 17.84 -13.58
CA LYS A 428 -3.30 19.22 -13.54
C LYS A 428 -1.81 19.15 -13.22
N HIS A 429 -1.04 19.93 -13.96
CA HIS A 429 0.40 20.13 -13.76
C HIS A 429 0.75 20.89 -12.45
N SER A 430 -0.25 21.27 -11.64
CA SER A 430 -0.14 22.29 -10.58
C SER A 430 -0.09 21.76 -9.14
N GLU A 431 0.29 20.49 -8.92
CA GLU A 431 0.85 20.06 -7.62
C GLU A 431 2.39 20.12 -7.61
N MET A 432 2.99 20.88 -8.55
CA MET A 432 4.45 21.01 -8.72
C MET A 432 4.95 22.46 -8.90
N SER A 433 4.29 23.44 -8.27
CA SER A 433 4.92 24.75 -7.97
C SER A 433 3.97 25.66 -7.18
N ALA A 434 3.96 25.48 -5.86
CA ALA A 434 3.86 26.49 -4.78
C ALA A 434 3.68 25.75 -3.45
#